data_AF-A1BGU0-F1
#
_entry.id   AF-A1BGU0-F1
#
_cell.length_a   1.000
_cell.length_b   1.000
_cell.length_c   1.000
_cell.angle_alpha   90.00
_cell.angle_beta   90.00
_cell.angle_gamma   90.00
#
_symmetry.space_group_name_H-M   'P 1'
#
loop_
_entity.id
_entity.type
_entity.pdbx_description
1 polymer ?
#
loop_
_entity_poly.entity_id
_entity_poly.type
_entity_poly.pdbx_seq_one_letter_code
_entity_poly.pdbx_strand_id
1 'polypeptide(L)'
;MRKLLIVLLLLCLGFPACSGAQEIDTKLFGAYDTALVIVNRSSGVVSDVNPALSARRLSPCSTFKIYNTLIGLQLGLIKRADDPWYVWDGVHRDIEEWNRDLTLREAFRVSAVPAFQLLARDIGPERMKTYIERIDYGNREISAGIDTFWLPRAGNRGILISANEQVALLNKLLDGRLPFSGKQLKILRDVMLVAETPKGKLYGKTGSGKSADGNGELGWFVGFLESGGAEYVFACNITGGEYPSGKAARAIVENVFRSWNLL
;
A
#
# COMPACT_ATOMS: atom_id res chain seq x y z
N MET A 1 -28.78 -4.81 -71.12
CA MET A 1 -27.69 -4.06 -70.45
C MET A 1 -27.93 -4.07 -68.94
N ARG A 2 -27.29 -4.98 -68.21
CA ARG A 2 -27.42 -5.10 -66.74
C ARG A 2 -26.49 -4.10 -66.06
N LYS A 3 -27.04 -3.20 -65.23
CA LYS A 3 -26.25 -2.30 -64.38
C LYS A 3 -25.85 -3.06 -63.11
N LEU A 4 -24.55 -3.16 -62.87
CA LEU A 4 -23.96 -3.76 -61.67
C LEU A 4 -23.90 -2.69 -60.58
N LEU A 5 -24.62 -2.90 -59.48
CA LEU A 5 -24.61 -2.03 -58.31
C LEU A 5 -23.50 -2.51 -57.37
N ILE A 6 -22.40 -1.76 -57.28
CA ILE A 6 -21.32 -2.02 -56.33
C ILE A 6 -21.71 -1.34 -55.01
N VAL A 7 -22.03 -2.16 -53.99
CA VAL A 7 -22.21 -1.70 -52.62
C VAL A 7 -20.83 -1.66 -51.96
N LEU A 8 -20.35 -0.45 -51.68
CA LEU A 8 -19.11 -0.22 -50.96
C LEU A 8 -19.37 -0.41 -49.45
N LEU A 9 -18.97 -1.55 -48.90
CA LEU A 9 -19.00 -1.81 -47.46
C LEU A 9 -17.85 -1.03 -46.80
N LEU A 10 -18.15 0.09 -46.14
CA LEU A 10 -17.19 0.76 -45.26
C LEU A 10 -17.00 -0.09 -44.00
N LEU A 11 -15.88 -0.81 -43.91
CA LEU A 11 -15.38 -1.32 -42.64
C LEU A 11 -14.88 -0.13 -41.80
N CYS A 12 -15.70 0.34 -40.86
CA CYS A 12 -15.23 1.18 -39.77
C CYS A 12 -14.32 0.35 -38.85
N LEU A 13 -13.02 0.38 -39.12
CA LEU A 13 -12.00 -0.05 -38.17
C LEU A 13 -12.08 0.89 -36.97
N GLY A 14 -12.79 0.48 -35.93
CA GLY A 14 -12.83 1.19 -34.66
C GLY A 14 -11.41 1.25 -34.09
N PHE A 15 -10.82 2.43 -34.08
CA PHE A 15 -9.64 2.69 -33.27
C PHE A 15 -10.01 2.41 -31.80
N PRO A 16 -9.18 1.68 -31.03
CA PRO A 16 -9.38 1.59 -29.60
C PRO A 16 -9.33 3.02 -29.07
N ALA A 17 -10.42 3.45 -28.43
CA ALA A 17 -10.41 4.70 -27.69
C ALA A 17 -9.24 4.63 -26.72
N CYS A 18 -8.26 5.51 -26.91
CA CYS A 18 -7.18 5.70 -25.96
C CYS A 18 -7.86 6.18 -24.67
N SER A 19 -8.13 5.25 -23.74
CA SER A 19 -8.80 5.60 -22.49
C SER A 19 -7.83 6.48 -21.72
N GLY A 20 -8.09 7.79 -21.70
CA GLY A 20 -7.34 8.71 -20.85
C GLY A 20 -7.38 8.27 -19.39
N ALA A 21 -6.49 8.83 -18.57
CA ALA A 21 -6.56 8.70 -17.12
C ALA A 21 -7.99 8.99 -16.64
N GLN A 22 -8.54 8.07 -15.86
CA GLN A 22 -9.83 8.30 -15.23
C GLN A 22 -9.64 9.46 -14.27
N GLU A 23 -10.45 10.51 -14.44
CA GLU A 23 -10.32 11.73 -13.67
C GLU A 23 -10.67 11.46 -12.19
N ILE A 24 -9.87 12.02 -11.28
CA ILE A 24 -10.09 11.88 -9.85
C ILE A 24 -10.77 13.15 -9.35
N ASP A 25 -11.98 13.04 -8.82
CA ASP A 25 -12.66 14.16 -8.18
C ASP A 25 -11.95 14.56 -6.88
N THR A 26 -11.25 15.69 -6.91
CA THR A 26 -10.45 16.19 -5.79
C THR A 26 -11.29 16.62 -4.59
N LYS A 27 -12.62 16.82 -4.76
CA LYS A 27 -13.54 17.09 -3.65
C LYS A 27 -13.61 15.95 -2.65
N LEU A 28 -13.24 14.73 -3.07
CA LEU A 28 -13.20 13.55 -2.21
C LEU A 28 -12.09 13.62 -1.14
N PHE A 29 -11.16 14.57 -1.24
CA PHE A 29 -10.02 14.69 -0.34
C PHE A 29 -10.30 15.53 0.91
N GLY A 30 -11.41 16.27 0.94
CA GLY A 30 -11.67 17.21 2.02
C GLY A 30 -10.58 18.28 2.13
N ALA A 31 -10.18 18.63 3.35
CA ALA A 31 -9.18 19.66 3.63
C ALA A 31 -7.72 19.13 3.67
N TYR A 32 -7.48 17.90 3.20
CA TYR A 32 -6.16 17.28 3.26
C TYR A 32 -5.29 17.64 2.05
N ASP A 33 -4.00 17.88 2.32
CA ASP A 33 -2.96 17.83 1.29
C ASP A 33 -2.76 16.38 0.86
N THR A 34 -3.26 16.02 -0.32
CA THR A 34 -3.35 14.63 -0.76
C THR A 34 -2.38 14.33 -1.90
N ALA A 35 -1.52 13.35 -1.69
CA ALA A 35 -0.78 12.65 -2.73
C ALA A 35 -1.49 11.33 -3.03
N LEU A 36 -2.06 11.20 -4.22
CA LEU A 36 -2.69 9.96 -4.68
C LEU A 36 -2.18 9.62 -6.07
N VAL A 37 -1.55 8.45 -6.16
CA VAL A 37 -1.09 7.86 -7.41
C VAL A 37 -1.84 6.55 -7.61
N ILE A 38 -2.46 6.36 -8.77
CA ILE A 38 -3.12 5.12 -9.18
C ILE A 38 -2.59 4.72 -10.56
N VAL A 39 -2.18 3.46 -10.70
CA VAL A 39 -1.70 2.88 -11.96
C VAL A 39 -2.61 1.74 -12.35
N ASN A 40 -3.32 1.87 -13.47
CA ASN A 40 -4.00 0.74 -14.11
C ASN A 40 -2.93 -0.13 -14.80
N ARG A 41 -2.66 -1.32 -14.28
CA ARG A 41 -1.61 -2.19 -14.80
C ARG A 41 -1.91 -2.77 -16.18
N SER A 42 -3.18 -2.86 -16.57
CA SER A 42 -3.58 -3.40 -17.87
C SER A 42 -3.34 -2.41 -19.00
N SER A 43 -3.57 -1.11 -18.76
CA SER A 43 -3.40 -0.06 -19.76
C SER A 43 -2.10 0.74 -19.61
N GLY A 44 -1.43 0.66 -18.46
CA GLY A 44 -0.27 1.49 -18.12
C GLY A 44 -0.63 2.94 -17.77
N VAL A 45 -1.92 3.27 -17.73
CA VAL A 45 -2.40 4.63 -17.44
C VAL A 45 -2.14 4.98 -15.98
N VAL A 46 -1.57 6.16 -15.75
CA VAL A 46 -1.23 6.70 -14.43
C VAL A 46 -2.11 7.92 -14.16
N SER A 47 -2.82 7.90 -13.04
CA SER A 47 -3.49 9.07 -12.46
C SER A 47 -2.69 9.53 -11.24
N ASP A 48 -2.06 10.72 -11.32
CA ASP A 48 -1.36 11.36 -10.20
C ASP A 48 -1.99 12.73 -9.93
N VAL A 49 -2.60 12.86 -8.76
CA VAL A 49 -3.37 14.04 -8.35
C VAL A 49 -2.48 15.24 -8.08
N ASN A 50 -1.29 15.02 -7.51
CA ASN A 50 -0.39 16.09 -7.13
C ASN A 50 1.06 15.58 -7.19
N PRO A 51 1.72 15.69 -8.36
CA PRO A 51 3.05 15.13 -8.58
C PRO A 51 4.12 15.63 -7.59
N ALA A 52 3.99 16.88 -7.13
CA ALA A 52 4.92 17.45 -6.15
C ALA A 52 4.80 16.74 -4.80
N LEU A 53 3.57 16.49 -4.32
CA LEU A 53 3.35 15.71 -3.09
C LEU A 53 3.65 14.23 -3.29
N SER A 54 3.31 13.66 -4.45
CA SER A 54 3.54 12.25 -4.78
C SER A 54 5.02 11.88 -4.85
N ALA A 55 5.90 12.84 -5.17
CA ALA A 55 7.36 12.70 -5.15
C ALA A 55 8.00 12.94 -3.76
N ARG A 56 7.27 13.51 -2.81
CA ARG A 56 7.80 13.78 -1.47
C ARG A 56 7.89 12.49 -0.66
N ARG A 57 9.07 12.21 -0.12
CA ARG A 57 9.29 11.07 0.79
C ARG A 57 8.82 11.41 2.20
N LEU A 58 8.04 10.51 2.80
CA LEU A 58 7.57 10.60 4.18
C LEU A 58 7.83 9.28 4.91
N SER A 59 7.70 9.28 6.24
CA SER A 59 7.76 8.03 7.00
C SER A 59 6.66 7.08 6.52
N PRO A 60 6.96 5.80 6.24
CA PRO A 60 5.95 4.85 5.78
C PRO A 60 4.97 4.44 6.88
N CYS A 61 5.31 4.69 8.15
CA CYS A 61 4.54 4.22 9.29
C CYS A 61 4.22 2.73 9.17
N SER A 62 2.98 2.33 9.42
CA SER A 62 2.57 0.92 9.33
C SER A 62 2.48 0.35 7.91
N THR A 63 2.66 1.13 6.84
CA THR A 63 2.76 0.55 5.47
C THR A 63 4.02 -0.30 5.31
N PHE A 64 5.07 -0.03 6.08
CA PHE A 64 6.28 -0.84 6.11
C PHE A 64 6.01 -2.31 6.48
N LYS A 65 4.90 -2.59 7.20
CA LYS A 65 4.48 -3.96 7.54
C LYS A 65 4.30 -4.86 6.32
N ILE A 66 4.03 -4.31 5.13
CA ILE A 66 4.00 -5.07 3.87
C ILE A 66 5.34 -5.79 3.66
N TYR A 67 6.44 -5.05 3.69
CA TYR A 67 7.77 -5.59 3.41
C TYR A 67 8.38 -6.30 4.62
N ASN A 68 8.09 -5.84 5.84
CA ASN A 68 8.48 -6.57 7.06
C ASN A 68 7.88 -8.00 7.07
N THR A 69 6.60 -8.14 6.68
CA THR A 69 5.94 -9.45 6.51
C THR A 69 6.67 -10.31 5.47
N LEU A 70 6.95 -9.77 4.28
CA LEU A 70 7.62 -10.51 3.21
C LEU A 70 9.01 -11.00 3.63
N ILE A 71 9.79 -10.15 4.31
CA ILE A 71 11.12 -10.50 4.82
C ILE A 71 11.00 -11.59 5.89
N GLY A 72 10.05 -11.46 6.83
CA GLY A 72 9.77 -12.48 7.85
C GLY A 72 9.41 -13.85 7.26
N LEU A 73 8.53 -13.86 6.24
CA LEU A 73 8.15 -15.07 5.52
C LEU A 73 9.33 -15.67 4.72
N GLN A 74 10.17 -14.82 4.11
CA GLN A 74 11.33 -15.26 3.34
C GLN A 74 12.41 -15.88 4.23
N LEU A 75 12.56 -15.38 5.45
CA LEU A 75 13.50 -15.91 6.45
C LEU A 75 12.93 -17.06 7.28
N GLY A 76 11.67 -17.48 7.03
CA GLY A 76 11.01 -18.57 7.75
C GLY A 76 10.64 -18.24 9.20
N LEU A 77 10.68 -16.95 9.58
CA LEU A 77 10.27 -16.46 10.91
C LEU A 77 8.75 -16.51 11.07
N ILE A 78 8.02 -16.41 9.96
CA ILE A 78 6.58 -16.64 9.87
C ILE A 78 6.34 -17.76 8.86
N LYS A 79 5.53 -18.75 9.23
CA LYS A 79 5.25 -19.90 8.36
C LYS A 79 3.93 -19.77 7.62
N ARG A 80 2.88 -19.31 8.30
CA ARG A 80 1.50 -19.21 7.79
C ARG A 80 0.81 -17.97 8.36
N ALA A 81 -0.27 -17.54 7.71
CA ALA A 81 -1.04 -16.36 8.11
C ALA A 81 -1.74 -16.54 9.47
N ASP A 82 -2.23 -17.75 9.73
CA ASP A 82 -3.12 -18.08 10.85
C ASP A 82 -2.44 -18.90 11.96
N ASP A 83 -1.13 -19.17 11.82
CA ASP A 83 -0.37 -19.76 12.92
C ASP A 83 -0.13 -18.68 14.00
N PRO A 84 -0.28 -19.00 15.29
CA PRO A 84 0.17 -18.13 16.37
C PRO A 84 1.65 -17.81 16.15
N TRP A 85 1.97 -16.52 16.12
CA TRP A 85 3.32 -16.05 15.85
C TRP A 85 3.79 -15.01 16.85
N TYR A 86 2.91 -14.09 17.26
CA TYR A 86 3.20 -13.13 18.32
C TYR A 86 2.59 -13.60 19.63
N VAL A 87 3.42 -13.75 20.66
CA VAL A 87 3.00 -13.99 22.04
C VAL A 87 3.03 -12.66 22.79
N TRP A 88 1.93 -12.33 23.46
CA TRP A 88 1.83 -11.09 24.24
C TRP A 88 2.79 -11.11 25.43
N ASP A 89 3.47 -10.00 25.64
CA ASP A 89 4.47 -9.83 26.69
C ASP A 89 3.88 -9.44 28.05
N GLY A 90 2.54 -9.42 28.18
CA GLY A 90 1.84 -9.01 29.39
C GLY A 90 1.83 -7.49 29.63
N VAL A 91 2.47 -6.69 28.74
CA VAL A 91 2.45 -5.23 28.84
C VAL A 91 1.17 -4.70 28.23
N HIS A 92 0.34 -4.07 29.05
CA HIS A 92 -0.88 -3.41 28.60
C HIS A 92 -0.56 -2.14 27.81
N ARG A 93 -1.24 -1.97 26.67
CA ARG A 93 -1.08 -0.86 25.72
C ARG A 93 -2.43 -0.26 25.37
N ASP A 94 -2.44 1.00 24.95
CA ASP A 94 -3.66 1.77 24.68
C ASP A 94 -4.58 1.18 23.60
N ILE A 95 -4.04 0.35 22.70
CA ILE A 95 -4.83 -0.34 21.68
C ILE A 95 -5.11 -1.74 22.19
N GLU A 96 -6.36 -1.95 22.60
CA GLU A 96 -6.77 -3.17 23.30
C GLU A 96 -6.54 -4.44 22.48
N GLU A 97 -6.71 -4.36 21.15
CA GLU A 97 -6.47 -5.51 20.28
C GLU A 97 -5.00 -5.95 20.21
N TRP A 98 -4.06 -5.17 20.77
CA TRP A 98 -2.64 -5.52 20.87
C TRP A 98 -2.32 -6.33 22.15
N ASN A 99 -3.24 -6.37 23.12
CA ASN A 99 -3.01 -6.93 24.46
C ASN A 99 -3.36 -8.43 24.53
N ARG A 100 -2.94 -9.19 23.52
CA ARG A 100 -3.20 -10.64 23.39
C ARG A 100 -2.26 -11.28 22.37
N ASP A 101 -2.20 -12.60 22.36
CA ASP A 101 -1.50 -13.35 21.32
C ASP A 101 -2.15 -13.08 19.95
N LEU A 102 -1.33 -12.99 18.91
CA LEU A 102 -1.79 -12.66 17.56
C LEU A 102 -1.15 -13.57 16.52
N THR A 103 -1.98 -14.00 15.58
CA THR A 103 -1.53 -14.52 14.28
C THR A 103 -0.98 -13.39 13.40
N LEU A 104 -0.29 -13.72 12.30
CA LEU A 104 0.11 -12.69 11.31
C LEU A 104 -1.13 -11.94 10.78
N ARG A 105 -2.21 -12.65 10.45
CA ARG A 105 -3.44 -12.03 9.92
C ARG A 105 -4.00 -11.00 10.88
N GLU A 106 -4.11 -11.36 12.16
CA GLU A 106 -4.65 -10.44 13.16
C GLU A 106 -3.70 -9.27 13.41
N ALA A 107 -2.41 -9.52 13.60
CA ALA A 107 -1.40 -8.48 13.82
C ALA A 107 -1.33 -7.48 12.65
N PHE A 108 -1.46 -7.94 11.41
CA PHE A 108 -1.49 -7.08 10.23
C PHE A 108 -2.77 -6.23 10.20
N ARG A 109 -3.93 -6.84 10.47
CA ARG A 109 -5.25 -6.19 10.50
C ARG A 109 -5.34 -5.09 11.55
N VAL A 110 -4.99 -5.39 12.79
CA VAL A 110 -5.03 -4.40 13.91
C VAL A 110 -3.77 -3.53 13.93
N SER A 111 -2.89 -3.71 12.95
CA SER A 111 -1.67 -2.94 12.76
C SER A 111 -0.76 -2.94 13.99
N ALA A 112 -0.70 -4.08 14.70
CA ALA A 112 0.03 -4.28 15.96
C ALA A 112 1.50 -3.89 15.83
N VAL A 113 1.87 -2.71 16.33
CA VAL A 113 3.27 -2.27 16.31
C VAL A 113 4.18 -3.25 17.09
N PRO A 114 3.84 -3.70 18.30
CA PRO A 114 4.70 -4.60 19.08
C PRO A 114 5.06 -5.91 18.37
N ALA A 115 4.10 -6.52 17.66
CA ALA A 115 4.34 -7.74 16.89
C ALA A 115 5.36 -7.49 15.76
N PHE A 116 5.22 -6.41 15.02
CA PHE A 116 6.16 -6.08 13.93
C PHE A 116 7.51 -5.53 14.41
N GLN A 117 7.57 -5.02 15.64
CA GLN A 117 8.83 -4.73 16.32
C GLN A 117 9.56 -6.02 16.71
N LEU A 118 8.85 -7.01 17.24
CA LEU A 118 9.39 -8.35 17.48
C LEU A 118 9.95 -8.94 16.18
N LEU A 119 9.16 -8.91 15.09
CA LEU A 119 9.62 -9.39 13.78
C LEU A 119 10.91 -8.71 13.32
N ALA A 120 10.97 -7.39 13.45
CA ALA A 120 12.14 -6.63 13.01
C ALA A 120 13.39 -6.98 13.83
N ARG A 121 13.25 -7.21 15.15
CA ARG A 121 14.35 -7.70 16.00
C ARG A 121 14.79 -9.11 15.60
N ASP A 122 13.83 -10.00 15.33
CA ASP A 122 14.11 -11.37 14.90
C ASP A 122 14.74 -11.43 13.49
N ILE A 123 14.44 -10.47 12.61
CA ILE A 123 15.14 -10.26 11.34
C ILE A 123 16.56 -9.75 11.62
N GLY A 124 16.72 -8.81 12.54
CA GLY A 124 18.01 -8.23 12.89
C GLY A 124 18.54 -7.21 11.86
N PRO A 125 19.47 -6.33 12.28
CA PRO A 125 19.87 -5.16 11.50
C PRO A 125 20.57 -5.49 10.18
N GLU A 126 21.44 -6.50 10.13
CA GLU A 126 22.21 -6.83 8.93
C GLU A 126 21.32 -7.37 7.81
N ARG A 127 20.40 -8.30 8.15
CA ARG A 127 19.45 -8.85 7.18
C ARG A 127 18.44 -7.80 6.75
N MET A 128 17.93 -6.99 7.69
CA MET A 128 17.02 -5.89 7.36
C MET A 128 17.65 -4.93 6.36
N LYS A 129 18.88 -4.46 6.64
CA LYS A 129 19.65 -3.60 5.72
C LYS A 129 19.78 -4.23 4.33
N THR A 130 20.19 -5.50 4.28
CA THR A 130 20.34 -6.25 3.02
C THR A 130 19.04 -6.26 2.20
N TYR A 131 17.89 -6.52 2.83
CA TYR A 131 16.61 -6.51 2.11
C TYR A 131 16.17 -5.11 1.70
N ILE A 132 16.31 -4.11 2.57
CA ILE A 132 15.98 -2.70 2.26
C ILE A 132 16.79 -2.21 1.05
N GLU A 133 18.06 -2.58 0.96
CA GLU A 133 18.92 -2.29 -0.19
C GLU A 133 18.48 -3.06 -1.45
N ARG A 134 18.23 -4.36 -1.33
CA ARG A 134 17.83 -5.22 -2.46
C ARG A 134 16.50 -4.83 -3.09
N ILE A 135 15.52 -4.44 -2.28
CA ILE A 135 14.22 -4.00 -2.78
C ILE A 135 14.22 -2.53 -3.19
N ASP A 136 15.30 -1.81 -2.93
CA ASP A 136 15.42 -0.38 -3.20
C ASP A 136 14.33 0.45 -2.49
N TYR A 137 14.22 0.27 -1.17
CA TYR A 137 13.17 0.95 -0.39
C TYR A 137 13.54 2.40 -0.08
N GLY A 138 12.98 3.34 -0.85
CA GLY A 138 13.01 4.77 -0.53
C GLY A 138 14.42 5.32 -0.30
N ASN A 139 14.65 5.98 0.83
CA ASN A 139 15.98 6.48 1.20
C ASN A 139 16.90 5.43 1.85
N ARG A 140 16.41 4.21 2.12
CA ARG A 140 17.14 3.07 2.70
C ARG A 140 17.75 3.33 4.09
N GLU A 141 17.32 4.38 4.77
CA GLU A 141 17.87 4.81 6.06
C GLU A 141 17.21 4.05 7.22
N ILE A 142 17.96 3.23 7.96
CA ILE A 142 17.43 2.44 9.09
C ILE A 142 18.17 2.66 10.41
N SER A 143 19.08 3.64 10.48
CA SER A 143 19.89 3.95 11.69
C SER A 143 19.08 4.38 12.91
N ALA A 144 17.82 4.74 12.68
CA ALA A 144 16.80 5.11 13.66
C ALA A 144 16.43 4.02 14.70
N GLY A 145 17.04 2.83 14.63
CA GLY A 145 16.80 1.67 15.50
C GLY A 145 16.02 0.57 14.77
N ILE A 146 16.45 -0.68 14.94
CA ILE A 146 15.97 -1.83 14.14
C ILE A 146 14.46 -2.06 14.25
N ASP A 147 13.84 -1.73 15.37
CA ASP A 147 12.41 -1.88 15.59
C ASP A 147 11.66 -0.55 15.63
N THR A 148 12.28 0.54 15.20
CA THR A 148 11.70 1.88 15.25
C THR A 148 11.88 2.69 13.98
N PHE A 149 12.73 2.26 13.04
CA PHE A 149 13.12 3.07 11.89
C PHE A 149 11.99 3.48 10.93
N TRP A 150 10.87 2.75 10.91
CA TRP A 150 9.70 3.05 10.10
C TRP A 150 8.64 3.88 10.82
N LEU A 151 8.83 4.17 12.11
CA LEU A 151 7.91 4.97 12.91
C LEU A 151 8.36 6.44 12.88
N PRO A 152 7.45 7.40 12.66
CA PRO A 152 7.80 8.80 12.75
C PRO A 152 8.14 9.14 14.21
N ARG A 153 9.30 9.77 14.41
CA ARG A 153 9.77 10.26 15.71
C ARG A 153 10.48 11.59 15.52
N ALA A 154 10.21 12.55 16.41
CA ALA A 154 10.89 13.82 16.42
C ALA A 154 12.41 13.62 16.53
N GLY A 155 13.18 14.34 15.71
CA GLY A 155 14.65 14.28 15.72
C GLY A 155 15.27 13.01 15.12
N ASN A 156 14.48 12.08 14.59
CA ASN A 156 15.00 10.83 14.03
C ASN A 156 15.01 10.84 12.49
N ARG A 157 16.14 10.47 11.89
CA ARG A 157 16.26 10.22 10.44
C ARG A 157 15.90 8.75 10.18
N GLY A 158 14.60 8.45 10.20
CA GLY A 158 14.09 7.13 9.84
C GLY A 158 14.02 6.89 8.33
N ILE A 159 13.51 5.71 7.97
CA ILE A 159 13.30 5.37 6.57
C ILE A 159 12.15 6.22 6.01
N LEU A 160 12.32 6.73 4.80
CA LEU A 160 11.33 7.55 4.12
C LEU A 160 11.09 7.00 2.71
N ILE A 161 9.84 7.07 2.26
CA ILE A 161 9.41 6.65 0.92
C ILE A 161 8.29 7.56 0.41
N SER A 162 8.23 7.80 -0.90
CA SER A 162 7.20 8.61 -1.55
C SER A 162 6.04 7.76 -2.07
N ALA A 163 4.93 8.39 -2.46
CA ALA A 163 3.79 7.66 -3.05
C ALA A 163 4.18 7.01 -4.39
N ASN A 164 4.96 7.72 -5.21
CA ASN A 164 5.53 7.18 -6.45
C ASN A 164 6.38 5.94 -6.20
N GLU A 165 7.24 5.96 -5.18
CA GLU A 165 8.08 4.80 -4.84
C GLU A 165 7.28 3.64 -4.26
N GLN A 166 6.23 3.90 -3.46
CA GLN A 166 5.32 2.86 -2.97
C GLN A 166 4.65 2.13 -4.14
N VAL A 167 4.12 2.87 -5.11
CA VAL A 167 3.50 2.31 -6.33
C VAL A 167 4.52 1.54 -7.16
N ALA A 168 5.71 2.10 -7.38
CA ALA A 168 6.76 1.44 -8.14
C ALA A 168 7.19 0.12 -7.47
N LEU A 169 7.33 0.12 -6.14
CA LEU A 169 7.76 -1.05 -5.40
C LEU A 169 6.69 -2.15 -5.35
N LEU A 170 5.42 -1.77 -5.20
CA LEU A 170 4.30 -2.71 -5.34
C LEU A 170 4.21 -3.30 -6.75
N ASN A 171 4.39 -2.51 -7.80
CA ASN A 171 4.43 -3.04 -9.17
C ASN A 171 5.58 -4.05 -9.34
N LYS A 172 6.79 -3.74 -8.87
CA LYS A 172 7.91 -4.70 -8.89
C LYS A 172 7.58 -5.98 -8.11
N LEU A 173 6.89 -5.89 -6.98
CA LEU A 173 6.47 -7.04 -6.19
C LEU A 173 5.48 -7.92 -6.97
N LEU A 174 4.47 -7.31 -7.58
CA LEU A 174 3.41 -7.98 -8.33
C LEU A 174 3.93 -8.58 -9.65
N ASP A 175 4.98 -8.00 -10.22
CA ASP A 175 5.73 -8.55 -11.37
C ASP A 175 6.67 -9.71 -10.99
N GLY A 176 6.82 -10.04 -9.70
CA GLY A 176 7.78 -11.04 -9.24
C GLY A 176 9.24 -10.61 -9.39
N ARG A 177 9.51 -9.29 -9.46
CA ARG A 177 10.86 -8.70 -9.63
C ARG A 177 11.57 -8.39 -8.31
N LEU A 178 10.94 -8.70 -7.17
CA LEU A 178 11.52 -8.60 -5.84
C LEU A 178 11.97 -9.99 -5.33
N PRO A 179 12.87 -10.09 -4.34
CA PRO A 179 13.45 -11.35 -3.87
C PRO A 179 12.48 -12.16 -2.97
N PHE A 180 11.21 -12.27 -3.38
CA PHE A 180 10.15 -13.00 -2.68
C PHE A 180 9.46 -13.94 -3.66
N SER A 181 9.21 -15.18 -3.25
CA SER A 181 8.52 -16.15 -4.11
C SER A 181 7.01 -15.89 -4.17
N GLY A 182 6.35 -16.47 -5.17
CA GLY A 182 4.89 -16.44 -5.29
C GLY A 182 4.16 -16.99 -4.06
N LYS A 183 4.79 -17.90 -3.28
CA LYS A 183 4.22 -18.40 -2.03
C LYS A 183 4.14 -17.30 -0.95
N GLN A 184 5.20 -16.51 -0.77
CA GLN A 184 5.17 -15.40 0.18
C GLN A 184 4.20 -14.31 -0.29
N LEU A 185 4.19 -14.00 -1.58
CA LEU A 185 3.24 -13.04 -2.14
C LEU A 185 1.79 -13.48 -1.92
N LYS A 186 1.46 -14.76 -2.08
CA LYS A 186 0.11 -15.27 -1.82
C LYS A 186 -0.33 -15.06 -0.38
N ILE A 187 0.55 -15.32 0.60
CA ILE A 187 0.27 -15.09 2.02
C ILE A 187 0.09 -13.59 2.28
N LEU A 188 0.95 -12.74 1.73
CA LEU A 188 0.84 -11.29 1.87
C LEU A 188 -0.49 -10.78 1.30
N ARG A 189 -0.87 -11.20 0.08
CA ARG A 189 -2.13 -10.80 -0.56
C ARG A 189 -3.33 -11.15 0.32
N ASP A 190 -3.34 -12.37 0.87
CA ASP A 190 -4.40 -12.84 1.75
C ASP A 190 -4.56 -11.97 3.03
N VAL A 191 -3.45 -11.64 3.71
CA VAL A 191 -3.53 -10.76 4.90
C VAL A 191 -3.75 -9.28 4.57
N MET A 192 -3.51 -8.87 3.32
CA MET A 192 -3.79 -7.52 2.82
C MET A 192 -5.24 -7.33 2.39
N LEU A 193 -6.10 -8.36 2.31
CA LEU A 193 -7.48 -8.20 1.87
C LEU A 193 -8.26 -7.28 2.84
N VAL A 194 -8.76 -6.18 2.30
CA VAL A 194 -9.41 -5.10 3.06
C VAL A 194 -10.92 -5.09 2.84
N ALA A 195 -11.36 -5.30 1.60
CA ALA A 195 -12.77 -5.35 1.23
C ALA A 195 -12.97 -6.24 0.00
N GLU A 196 -14.11 -6.91 -0.08
CA GLU A 196 -14.53 -7.71 -1.23
C GLU A 196 -15.99 -7.36 -1.53
N THR A 197 -16.25 -6.94 -2.76
CA THR A 197 -17.59 -6.61 -3.29
C THR A 197 -17.81 -7.36 -4.60
N PRO A 198 -19.05 -7.38 -5.16
CA PRO A 198 -19.27 -7.94 -6.49
C PRO A 198 -18.47 -7.26 -7.60
N LYS A 199 -17.95 -6.04 -7.37
CA LYS A 199 -17.17 -5.26 -8.34
C LYS A 199 -15.68 -5.56 -8.26
N GLY A 200 -15.14 -5.76 -7.06
CA GLY A 200 -13.71 -5.96 -6.90
C GLY A 200 -13.26 -6.31 -5.49
N LYS A 201 -11.96 -6.59 -5.39
CA LYS A 201 -11.25 -6.90 -4.14
C LYS A 201 -10.19 -5.86 -3.88
N LEU A 202 -10.31 -5.14 -2.78
CA LEU A 202 -9.35 -4.13 -2.35
C LEU A 202 -8.36 -4.76 -1.38
N TYR A 203 -7.08 -4.62 -1.67
CA TYR A 203 -5.98 -5.07 -0.83
C TYR A 203 -5.16 -3.86 -0.41
N GLY A 204 -4.74 -3.78 0.86
CA GLY A 204 -3.89 -2.67 1.26
C GLY A 204 -3.49 -2.66 2.72
N LYS A 205 -2.59 -1.73 3.04
CA LYS A 205 -2.15 -1.45 4.40
C LYS A 205 -2.28 0.03 4.70
N THR A 206 -2.91 0.34 5.83
CA THR A 206 -2.93 1.68 6.40
C THR A 206 -1.64 2.00 7.16
N GLY A 207 -1.28 3.28 7.18
CA GLY A 207 -0.24 3.84 8.05
C GLY A 207 -0.72 5.14 8.68
N SER A 208 -0.32 5.40 9.92
CA SER A 208 -0.60 6.66 10.60
C SER A 208 0.66 7.14 11.33
N GLY A 209 0.94 8.44 11.24
CA GLY A 209 1.93 9.14 12.02
C GLY A 209 1.27 10.18 12.92
N LYS A 210 1.83 10.37 14.11
CA LYS A 210 1.36 11.34 15.10
C LYS A 210 2.45 12.37 15.38
N SER A 211 2.03 13.59 15.72
CA SER A 211 2.86 14.66 16.27
C SER A 211 3.42 14.28 17.65
N ALA A 212 4.33 15.12 18.17
CA ALA A 212 4.80 15.01 19.55
C ALA A 212 3.66 15.12 20.58
N ASP A 213 2.63 15.91 20.27
CA ASP A 213 1.44 16.12 21.10
C ASP A 213 0.37 15.03 20.91
N GLY A 214 0.66 14.00 20.10
CA GLY A 214 -0.21 12.85 19.89
C GLY A 214 -1.29 13.04 18.82
N ASN A 215 -1.36 14.21 18.17
CA ASN A 215 -2.31 14.49 17.09
C ASN A 215 -1.90 13.80 15.80
N GLY A 216 -2.86 13.33 14.99
CA GLY A 216 -2.56 12.78 13.67
C GLY A 216 -1.93 13.83 12.75
N GLU A 217 -0.83 13.49 12.09
CA GLU A 217 -0.13 14.38 11.14
C GLU A 217 0.07 13.75 9.76
N LEU A 218 -0.07 12.43 9.67
CA LEU A 218 0.19 11.67 8.46
C LEU A 218 -0.74 10.47 8.39
N GLY A 219 -1.43 10.34 7.26
CA GLY A 219 -2.17 9.15 6.89
C GLY A 219 -1.62 8.52 5.63
N TRP A 220 -1.56 7.19 5.59
CA TRP A 220 -1.22 6.39 4.43
C TRP A 220 -2.27 5.32 4.17
N PHE A 221 -2.54 5.05 2.90
CA PHE A 221 -3.14 3.79 2.45
C PHE A 221 -2.50 3.37 1.12
N VAL A 222 -1.89 2.19 1.13
CA VAL A 222 -1.06 1.68 0.03
C VAL A 222 -1.48 0.26 -0.29
N GLY A 223 -1.65 -0.07 -1.57
CA GLY A 223 -2.14 -1.38 -1.96
C GLY A 223 -2.50 -1.49 -3.43
N PHE A 224 -3.42 -2.41 -3.73
CA PHE A 224 -3.93 -2.62 -5.08
C PHE A 224 -5.39 -3.08 -5.05
N LEU A 225 -6.12 -2.82 -6.13
CA LEU A 225 -7.49 -3.25 -6.37
C LEU A 225 -7.52 -4.22 -7.55
N GLU A 226 -8.22 -5.33 -7.41
CA GLU A 226 -8.59 -6.21 -8.52
C GLU A 226 -10.05 -5.96 -8.88
N SER A 227 -10.34 -5.50 -10.10
CA SER A 227 -11.70 -5.19 -10.55
C SER A 227 -11.83 -5.33 -12.06
N GLY A 228 -12.90 -5.99 -12.53
CA GLY A 228 -13.19 -6.12 -13.97
C GLY A 228 -12.08 -6.75 -14.82
N GLY A 229 -11.24 -7.62 -14.24
CA GLY A 229 -10.08 -8.22 -14.93
C GLY A 229 -8.85 -7.30 -15.04
N ALA A 230 -8.87 -6.12 -14.43
CA ALA A 230 -7.74 -5.23 -14.29
C ALA A 230 -7.23 -5.18 -12.84
N GLU A 231 -5.95 -4.84 -12.68
CA GLU A 231 -5.33 -4.58 -11.37
C GLU A 231 -4.86 -3.13 -11.31
N TYR A 232 -5.25 -2.41 -10.26
CA TYR A 232 -4.92 -1.00 -10.03
C TYR A 232 -4.01 -0.89 -8.83
N VAL A 233 -2.75 -0.52 -9.00
CA VAL A 233 -1.81 -0.28 -7.89
C VAL A 233 -1.93 1.17 -7.45
N PHE A 234 -1.99 1.42 -6.16
CA PHE A 234 -2.13 2.76 -5.64
C PHE A 234 -1.29 3.03 -4.40
N ALA A 235 -0.98 4.31 -4.20
CA ALA A 235 -0.50 4.84 -2.93
C ALA A 235 -1.16 6.19 -2.68
N CYS A 236 -1.76 6.31 -1.50
CA CYS A 236 -2.35 7.53 -0.99
C CYS A 236 -1.62 7.94 0.30
N ASN A 237 -1.15 9.18 0.38
CA ASN A 237 -0.89 9.81 1.67
C ASN A 237 -1.59 11.16 1.79
N ILE A 238 -1.90 11.49 3.03
CA ILE A 238 -2.52 12.75 3.41
C ILE A 238 -1.75 13.40 4.55
N THR A 239 -1.56 14.71 4.43
CA THR A 239 -1.09 15.61 5.49
C THR A 239 -2.01 16.83 5.58
N GLY A 240 -1.79 17.71 6.56
CA GLY A 240 -2.68 18.86 6.78
C GLY A 240 -4.08 18.42 7.20
N GLY A 241 -5.02 19.36 7.23
CA GLY A 241 -6.39 19.10 7.68
C GLY A 241 -6.52 18.62 9.12
N GLU A 242 -7.72 18.17 9.49
CA GLU A 242 -8.02 17.70 10.85
C GLU A 242 -7.71 16.19 10.99
N TYR A 243 -6.80 15.85 11.91
CA TYR A 243 -6.40 14.48 12.28
C TYR A 243 -6.15 13.51 11.10
N PRO A 244 -5.25 13.83 10.15
CA PRO A 244 -4.85 12.91 9.08
C PRO A 244 -4.43 11.54 9.64
N SER A 245 -4.97 10.48 9.03
CA SER A 245 -4.77 9.10 9.49
C SER A 245 -4.90 8.11 8.33
N GLY A 246 -4.36 6.91 8.50
CA GLY A 246 -4.53 5.85 7.50
C GLY A 246 -5.99 5.46 7.26
N LYS A 247 -6.89 5.69 8.24
CA LYS A 247 -8.34 5.48 8.07
C LYS A 247 -8.92 6.51 7.10
N ALA A 248 -8.55 7.78 7.23
CA ALA A 248 -8.98 8.84 6.31
C ALA A 248 -8.38 8.64 4.91
N ALA A 249 -7.08 8.30 4.81
CA ALA A 249 -6.45 7.98 3.52
C ALA A 249 -7.12 6.79 2.80
N ARG A 250 -7.50 5.75 3.56
CA ARG A 250 -8.27 4.62 3.04
C ARG A 250 -9.64 5.04 2.54
N ALA A 251 -10.38 5.85 3.30
CA ALA A 251 -11.70 6.32 2.90
C ALA A 251 -11.65 7.12 1.58
N ILE A 252 -10.63 7.96 1.39
CA ILE A 252 -10.39 8.67 0.12
C ILE A 252 -10.26 7.67 -1.04
N VAL A 253 -9.38 6.67 -0.91
CA VAL A 253 -9.14 5.68 -1.97
C VAL A 253 -10.40 4.85 -2.27
N GLU A 254 -11.12 4.41 -1.23
CA GLU A 254 -12.38 3.69 -1.44
C GLU A 254 -13.42 4.55 -2.16
N ASN A 255 -13.52 5.84 -1.84
CA ASN A 255 -14.46 6.75 -2.50
C ASN A 255 -14.08 7.02 -3.95
N VAL A 256 -12.78 7.13 -4.27
CA VAL A 256 -12.31 7.24 -5.65
C VAL A 256 -12.65 5.97 -6.44
N PHE A 257 -12.40 4.78 -5.90
CA PHE A 257 -12.76 3.55 -6.61
C PHE A 257 -14.27 3.32 -6.74
N ARG A 258 -15.07 3.77 -5.76
CA ARG A 258 -16.54 3.77 -5.87
C ARG A 258 -17.04 4.74 -6.93
N SER A 259 -16.47 5.95 -7.04
CA SER A 259 -16.84 6.91 -8.09
C SER A 259 -16.50 6.39 -9.49
N TRP A 260 -15.50 5.52 -9.59
CA TRP A 260 -15.14 4.80 -10.80
C TRP A 260 -15.92 3.49 -11.02
N ASN A 261 -16.83 3.13 -10.10
CA ASN A 261 -17.62 1.89 -10.12
C ASN A 261 -16.77 0.60 -10.11
N LEU A 262 -15.63 0.63 -9.43
CA LEU A 262 -14.67 -0.49 -9.35
C LEU A 262 -14.71 -1.25 -8.01
N LEU A 263 -15.28 -0.63 -6.96
CA LEU A 263 -15.42 -1.17 -5.61
C LEU A 263 -16.86 -1.00 -5.12
#